data_AF-A0A3D2W4X8-F1
#
_entry.id   AF-A0A3D2W4X8-F1
#
_cell.length_a   1.000
_cell.length_b   1.000
_cell.length_c   1.000
_cell.angle_alpha   90.00
_cell.angle_beta   90.00
_cell.angle_gamma   90.00
#
_symmetry.space_group_name_H-M   'P 1'
#
loop_
_entity.id
_entity.type
_entity.pdbx_description
1 polymer ?
#
loop_
_entity_poly.entity_id
_entity_poly.type
_entity_poly.pdbx_seq_one_letter_code
_entity_poly.pdbx_strand_id
1 'polypeptide(L)'
;MFQRTVLSALAVAAGVAAGIAIRVLTDKKYQEEENDDDEIRFIKLTNEEPEEEEKAEDYPEAVREICAVYPYLKPSFVQETMAGNASLNEQYEEDTLLHIVHSSEFHDPDAIASYVDIMETAGYECSADGNVIRASRKFFTENGAVISDVLNVANQTAALKGTYIGYELNKA
;
A
#
# COMPACT_ATOMS: atom_id res chain seq x y z
N MET A 1 9.54 -18.25 44.81
CA MET A 1 8.08 -18.11 44.71
C MET A 1 7.75 -16.63 44.63
N PHE A 2 7.38 -16.12 43.46
CA PHE A 2 6.75 -14.81 43.36
C PHE A 2 5.54 -14.94 42.44
N GLN A 3 4.38 -14.62 43.02
CA GLN A 3 3.06 -14.83 42.44
C GLN A 3 2.78 -13.81 41.34
N ARG A 4 2.10 -14.31 40.31
CA ARG A 4 1.56 -13.59 39.16
C ARG A 4 0.30 -12.85 39.61
N THR A 5 0.17 -11.58 39.26
CA THR A 5 -1.12 -10.88 39.28
C THR A 5 -1.47 -10.53 37.83
N VAL A 6 -2.42 -11.26 37.28
CA VAL A 6 -3.03 -11.02 35.97
C VAL A 6 -4.18 -10.04 36.20
N LEU A 7 -4.14 -8.88 35.56
CA LEU A 7 -5.29 -7.98 35.45
C LEU A 7 -5.99 -8.26 34.12
N SER A 8 -7.18 -8.83 34.25
CA SER A 8 -8.14 -9.04 33.18
C SER A 8 -8.96 -7.78 32.91
N ALA A 9 -9.47 -7.74 31.67
CA ALA A 9 -10.67 -7.04 31.17
C ALA A 9 -10.51 -5.61 30.65
N LEU A 10 -10.74 -5.47 29.34
CA LEU A 10 -11.83 -4.61 28.85
C LEU A 10 -12.29 -5.07 27.47
N ALA A 11 -13.55 -5.47 27.40
CA ALA A 11 -14.29 -5.66 26.15
C ALA A 11 -14.71 -4.29 25.63
N VAL A 12 -14.64 -4.09 24.30
CA VAL A 12 -15.49 -3.12 23.61
C VAL A 12 -16.04 -3.80 22.36
N ALA A 13 -17.34 -4.03 22.37
CA ALA A 13 -18.11 -4.50 21.24
C ALA A 13 -18.55 -3.32 20.37
N ALA A 14 -18.52 -3.56 19.06
CA ALA A 14 -19.34 -3.01 17.98
C ALA A 14 -19.48 -1.49 17.81
N GLY A 15 -19.03 -1.02 16.64
CA GLY A 15 -19.42 0.25 16.05
C GLY A 15 -18.27 0.92 15.31
N VAL A 16 -17.75 0.33 14.24
CA VAL A 16 -16.82 1.03 13.35
C VAL A 16 -17.62 1.68 12.24
N ALA A 17 -17.99 2.94 12.44
CA ALA A 17 -18.09 3.86 11.31
C ALA A 17 -16.68 3.95 10.71
N ALA A 18 -16.50 3.42 9.50
CA ALA A 18 -15.22 3.41 8.79
C ALA A 18 -14.88 4.84 8.32
N GLY A 19 -14.43 5.67 9.24
CA GLY A 19 -13.62 6.84 8.94
C GLY A 19 -12.16 6.44 9.09
N ILE A 20 -11.40 6.45 7.99
CA ILE A 20 -9.97 6.14 7.99
C ILE A 20 -9.25 7.15 8.89
N ALA A 21 -8.59 6.65 9.93
CA ALA A 21 -7.72 7.44 10.78
C ALA A 21 -6.32 7.53 10.17
N ILE A 22 -5.87 8.72 9.78
CA ILE A 22 -4.44 8.98 9.52
C ILE A 22 -3.73 8.91 10.87
N ARG A 23 -3.14 7.75 11.19
CA ARG A 23 -2.38 7.58 12.43
C ARG A 23 -0.89 7.64 12.11
N VAL A 24 -0.28 8.81 12.35
CA VAL A 24 1.17 8.97 12.45
C VAL A 24 1.62 8.15 13.67
N LEU A 25 2.04 6.90 13.45
CA LEU A 25 2.62 6.05 14.49
C LEU A 25 4.13 6.21 14.46
N THR A 26 4.62 7.20 15.20
CA THR A 26 6.00 7.19 15.69
C THR A 26 6.01 6.23 16.88
N ASP A 27 6.46 4.99 16.68
CA ASP A 27 7.05 4.26 17.80
C ASP A 27 8.19 3.33 17.37
N LYS A 28 9.31 3.57 18.04
CA LYS A 28 10.63 3.00 17.79
C LYS A 28 10.65 1.51 18.12
N LYS A 29 11.21 0.72 17.21
CA LYS A 29 12.27 -0.28 17.48
C LYS A 29 12.57 -1.08 16.23
N TYR A 30 13.67 -0.75 15.54
CA TYR A 30 14.75 -1.66 15.18
C TYR A 30 16.00 -0.78 14.98
N GLN A 31 17.09 -1.13 15.69
CA GLN A 31 18.44 -0.57 15.51
C GLN A 31 19.02 -1.20 14.23
N GLU A 32 19.50 -0.45 13.24
CA GLU A 32 20.87 -0.01 12.90
C GLU A 32 20.74 0.44 11.42
N GLU A 33 21.26 1.52 10.83
CA GLU A 33 22.35 2.47 11.07
C GLU A 33 21.89 3.89 10.61
N GLU A 34 22.53 4.95 11.11
CA GLU A 34 22.24 6.36 10.75
C GLU A 34 22.47 6.64 9.25
N ASN A 35 21.39 6.97 8.53
CA ASN A 35 21.36 8.08 7.58
C ASN A 35 20.18 8.99 7.97
N ASP A 36 20.47 10.27 8.16
CA ASP A 36 19.59 11.28 8.77
C ASP A 36 18.41 11.75 7.86
N ASP A 37 18.03 10.99 6.82
CA ASP A 37 17.03 11.40 5.81
C ASP A 37 15.89 10.39 5.55
N ASP A 38 15.80 9.30 6.32
CA ASP A 38 14.80 8.23 6.08
C ASP A 38 13.46 8.52 6.78
N GLU A 39 12.60 9.31 6.13
CA GLU A 39 11.21 9.48 6.55
C GLU A 39 10.36 8.25 6.15
N ILE A 40 10.31 7.22 7.00
CA ILE A 40 9.51 6.00 6.76
C ILE A 40 8.00 6.35 6.81
N ARG A 41 7.33 6.38 5.65
CA ARG A 41 5.90 6.69 5.53
C ARG A 41 5.07 5.47 5.13
N PHE A 42 4.28 4.95 6.07
CA PHE A 42 3.32 3.88 5.79
C PHE A 42 1.98 4.45 5.30
N ILE A 43 1.65 4.24 4.03
CA ILE A 43 0.32 4.58 3.48
C ILE A 43 -0.44 3.28 3.28
N LYS A 44 -1.39 2.99 4.20
CA LYS A 44 -2.27 1.82 4.11
C LYS A 44 -3.45 2.16 3.18
N LEU A 45 -3.53 1.50 2.04
CA LEU A 45 -4.65 1.60 1.10
C LEU A 45 -5.15 0.18 0.86
N THR A 46 -6.36 -0.14 1.30
CA THR A 46 -6.93 -1.49 1.21
C THR A 46 -7.96 -1.59 0.09
N ASN A 47 -7.70 -2.44 -0.90
CA ASN A 47 -8.65 -2.79 -1.95
C ASN A 47 -9.49 -4.04 -1.56
N GLU A 48 -10.03 -4.07 -0.33
CA GLU A 48 -10.86 -5.18 0.18
C GLU A 48 -12.22 -5.23 -0.52
N GLU A 49 -12.89 -6.38 -0.66
CA GLU A 49 -14.23 -6.50 -1.28
C GLU A 49 -15.29 -5.63 -0.54
N PRO A 50 -16.15 -4.87 -1.24
CA PRO A 50 -17.20 -4.07 -0.61
C PRO A 50 -18.47 -4.90 -0.35
N GLU A 51 -19.30 -4.42 0.58
CA GLU A 51 -20.68 -4.91 0.76
C GLU A 51 -21.63 -4.49 -0.40
N GLU A 52 -21.23 -3.51 -1.24
CA GLU A 52 -21.96 -3.02 -2.41
C GLU A 52 -21.03 -2.84 -3.64
N GLU A 53 -21.47 -3.30 -4.83
CA GLU A 53 -20.70 -3.14 -6.08
C GLU A 53 -20.53 -1.67 -6.48
N GLU A 54 -19.30 -1.16 -6.45
CA GLU A 54 -18.97 0.19 -6.94
C GLU A 54 -18.91 0.24 -8.47
N LYS A 55 -19.70 1.11 -9.09
CA LYS A 55 -19.67 1.32 -10.54
C LYS A 55 -18.81 2.53 -10.86
N ALA A 56 -17.86 2.35 -11.79
CA ALA A 56 -17.01 3.46 -12.25
C ALA A 56 -17.83 4.65 -12.79
N GLU A 57 -19.03 4.41 -13.32
CA GLU A 57 -19.94 5.44 -13.84
C GLU A 57 -20.33 6.51 -12.82
N ASP A 58 -20.28 6.18 -11.53
CA ASP A 58 -20.61 7.09 -10.42
C ASP A 58 -19.45 8.04 -10.06
N TYR A 59 -18.29 7.86 -10.70
CA TYR A 59 -17.05 8.57 -10.40
C TYR A 59 -16.65 9.55 -11.52
N PRO A 60 -15.79 10.55 -11.23
CA PRO A 60 -15.29 11.50 -12.22
C PRO A 60 -14.63 10.81 -13.44
N GLU A 61 -14.66 11.48 -14.60
CA GLU A 61 -14.13 10.95 -15.87
C GLU A 61 -12.68 10.44 -15.73
N ALA A 62 -11.82 11.19 -15.04
CA ALA A 62 -10.43 10.79 -14.84
C ALA A 62 -10.30 9.47 -14.05
N VAL A 63 -11.14 9.24 -13.04
CA VAL A 63 -11.18 7.98 -12.28
C VAL A 63 -11.65 6.84 -13.18
N ARG A 64 -12.67 7.09 -14.02
CA ARG A 64 -13.18 6.10 -14.98
C ARG A 64 -12.14 5.65 -16.00
N GLU A 65 -11.40 6.59 -16.56
CA GLU A 65 -10.32 6.30 -17.51
C GLU A 65 -9.24 5.43 -16.88
N ILE A 66 -8.87 5.74 -15.63
CA ILE A 66 -7.88 4.96 -14.87
C ILE A 66 -8.41 3.56 -14.54
N CYS A 67 -9.67 3.43 -14.11
CA CYS A 67 -10.29 2.12 -13.90
C CYS A 67 -10.37 1.27 -15.19
N ALA A 68 -10.40 1.88 -16.37
CA ALA A 68 -10.34 1.14 -17.63
C ALA A 68 -8.95 0.53 -17.89
N VAL A 69 -7.89 1.15 -17.37
CA VAL A 69 -6.50 0.64 -17.43
C VAL A 69 -6.22 -0.35 -16.29
N TYR A 70 -6.81 -0.11 -15.11
CA TYR A 70 -6.66 -0.93 -13.92
C TYR A 70 -7.99 -1.60 -13.53
N PRO A 71 -8.44 -2.61 -14.29
CA PRO A 71 -9.79 -3.16 -14.17
C PRO A 71 -10.06 -3.92 -12.88
N TYR A 72 -9.02 -4.24 -12.11
CA TYR A 72 -9.14 -4.96 -10.83
C TYR A 72 -9.20 -4.01 -9.63
N LEU A 73 -9.05 -2.70 -9.85
CA LEU A 73 -9.11 -1.71 -8.80
C LEU A 73 -10.51 -1.15 -8.62
N LYS A 74 -10.86 -0.87 -7.38
CA LYS A 74 -12.06 -0.12 -7.05
C LYS A 74 -11.97 1.33 -7.47
N PRO A 75 -13.05 1.92 -7.98
CA PRO A 75 -13.11 3.36 -8.24
C PRO A 75 -12.80 4.22 -7.01
N SER A 76 -13.28 3.84 -5.81
CA SER A 76 -12.95 4.51 -4.55
C SER A 76 -11.45 4.54 -4.27
N PHE A 77 -10.79 3.38 -4.37
CA PHE A 77 -9.34 3.24 -4.20
C PHE A 77 -8.57 4.13 -5.19
N VAL A 78 -8.97 4.14 -6.46
CA VAL A 78 -8.36 4.97 -7.50
C VAL A 78 -8.53 6.44 -7.15
N GLN A 79 -9.73 6.88 -6.80
CA GLN A 79 -10.01 8.27 -6.43
C GLN A 79 -9.17 8.72 -5.24
N GLU A 80 -9.08 7.90 -4.19
CA GLU A 80 -8.27 8.19 -3.01
C GLU A 80 -6.77 8.27 -3.33
N THR A 81 -6.27 7.35 -4.15
CA THR A 81 -4.87 7.36 -4.61
C THR A 81 -4.57 8.63 -5.41
N MET A 82 -5.46 9.05 -6.30
CA MET A 82 -5.31 10.28 -7.08
C MET A 82 -5.34 11.55 -6.21
N ALA A 83 -6.16 11.57 -5.16
CA ALA A 83 -6.24 12.71 -4.25
C ALA A 83 -4.91 13.00 -3.54
N GLY A 84 -4.07 11.96 -3.34
CA GLY A 84 -2.73 12.08 -2.78
C GLY A 84 -1.67 12.64 -3.73
N ASN A 85 -1.93 12.69 -5.04
CA ASN A 85 -0.89 12.98 -6.05
C ASN A 85 -0.26 14.37 -5.89
N ALA A 86 -1.08 15.40 -5.66
CA ALA A 86 -0.58 16.77 -5.49
C ALA A 86 0.37 16.87 -4.29
N SER A 87 0.02 16.25 -3.16
CA SER A 87 0.85 16.24 -1.97
C SER A 87 2.17 15.49 -2.17
N LEU A 88 2.16 14.39 -2.94
CA LEU A 88 3.37 13.63 -3.25
C LEU A 88 4.30 14.43 -4.17
N ASN A 89 3.75 15.09 -5.20
CA ASN A 89 4.53 15.94 -6.11
C ASN A 89 5.09 17.19 -5.44
N GLU A 90 4.40 17.78 -4.46
CA GLU A 90 4.93 18.89 -3.66
C GLU A 90 6.06 18.44 -2.73
N GLN A 91 5.99 17.20 -2.24
CA GLN A 91 6.94 16.67 -1.28
C GLN A 91 8.22 16.15 -1.93
N TYR A 92 8.12 15.57 -3.12
CA TYR A 92 9.23 15.00 -3.86
C TYR A 92 9.41 15.76 -5.16
N GLU A 93 10.44 16.60 -5.21
CA GLU A 93 10.83 17.31 -6.42
C GLU A 93 11.11 16.33 -7.56
N GLU A 94 10.88 16.73 -8.82
CA GLU A 94 11.26 15.94 -9.99
C GLU A 94 12.75 15.56 -9.95
N ASP A 95 13.09 14.40 -10.51
CA ASP A 95 14.46 13.85 -10.54
C ASP A 95 15.04 13.50 -9.16
N THR A 96 14.19 13.30 -8.15
CA THR A 96 14.57 12.72 -6.85
C THR A 96 14.56 11.19 -6.96
N LEU A 97 15.66 10.54 -6.58
CA LEU A 97 15.69 9.09 -6.49
C LEU A 97 14.93 8.62 -5.25
N LEU A 98 13.83 7.90 -5.46
CA LEU A 98 13.03 7.28 -4.41
C LEU A 98 13.18 5.76 -4.42
N HIS A 99 13.03 5.17 -3.24
CA HIS A 99 12.86 3.75 -3.02
C HIS A 99 11.45 3.51 -2.47
N ILE A 100 10.61 2.83 -3.25
CA ILE A 100 9.26 2.42 -2.84
C ILE A 100 9.27 0.95 -2.43
N VAL A 101 8.54 0.63 -1.35
CA VAL A 101 8.32 -0.74 -0.89
C VAL A 101 6.82 -0.96 -0.76
N HIS A 102 6.25 -1.82 -1.59
CA HIS A 102 4.85 -2.21 -1.53
C HIS A 102 4.67 -3.44 -0.66
N SER A 103 3.57 -3.50 0.09
CA SER A 103 3.17 -4.67 0.87
C SER A 103 1.84 -5.22 0.35
N SER A 104 1.84 -6.51 0.02
CA SER A 104 0.67 -7.25 -0.47
C SER A 104 0.51 -8.56 0.28
N GLU A 105 -0.72 -8.93 0.65
CA GLU A 105 -1.02 -10.20 1.33
C GLU A 105 -1.68 -11.19 0.36
N PHE A 106 -1.23 -12.45 0.42
CA PHE A 106 -1.78 -13.56 -0.35
C PHE A 106 -1.96 -14.79 0.55
N HIS A 107 -3.07 -15.50 0.34
CA HIS A 107 -3.32 -16.77 1.04
C HIS A 107 -3.14 -18.00 0.13
N ASP A 108 -3.00 -17.78 -1.18
CA ASP A 108 -2.78 -18.84 -2.16
C ASP A 108 -1.28 -18.90 -2.56
N PRO A 109 -0.58 -20.02 -2.29
CA PRO A 109 0.83 -20.18 -2.66
C PRO A 109 1.11 -20.04 -4.16
N ASP A 110 0.18 -20.46 -5.03
CA ASP A 110 0.36 -20.35 -6.48
C ASP A 110 0.26 -18.88 -6.94
N ALA A 111 -0.61 -18.10 -6.26
CA ALA A 111 -0.70 -16.66 -6.46
C ALA A 111 0.58 -15.95 -5.98
N ILE A 112 1.17 -16.37 -4.86
CA ILE A 112 2.46 -15.82 -4.37
C ILE A 112 3.55 -16.03 -5.41
N ALA A 113 3.71 -17.26 -5.90
CA ALA A 113 4.75 -17.59 -6.88
C ALA A 113 4.58 -16.77 -8.18
N SER A 114 3.34 -16.67 -8.66
CA SER A 114 3.01 -15.88 -9.86
C SER A 114 3.25 -14.38 -9.65
N TYR A 115 2.88 -13.86 -8.48
CA TYR A 115 3.09 -12.45 -8.15
C TYR A 115 4.58 -12.10 -8.13
N VAL A 116 5.39 -12.91 -7.44
CA VAL A 116 6.85 -12.70 -7.37
C VAL A 116 7.47 -12.70 -8.77
N ASP A 117 7.15 -13.69 -9.62
CA ASP A 117 7.69 -13.78 -10.99
C ASP A 117 7.33 -12.55 -11.84
N ILE A 118 6.09 -12.09 -11.76
CA ILE A 118 5.62 -10.88 -12.47
C ILE A 118 6.35 -9.63 -11.98
N MET A 119 6.46 -9.47 -10.66
CA MET A 119 7.09 -8.29 -10.04
C MET A 119 8.60 -8.25 -10.32
N GLU A 120 9.30 -9.37 -10.22
CA GLU A 120 10.72 -9.47 -10.56
C GLU A 120 10.97 -9.20 -12.05
N THR A 121 10.11 -9.72 -12.93
CA THR A 121 10.18 -9.43 -14.37
C THR A 121 9.95 -7.94 -14.66
N ALA A 122 9.12 -7.26 -13.87
CA ALA A 122 8.88 -5.83 -13.96
C ALA A 122 9.97 -4.97 -13.30
N GLY A 123 11.02 -5.59 -12.73
CA GLY A 123 12.18 -4.92 -12.14
C GLY A 123 12.04 -4.57 -10.66
N TYR A 124 11.14 -5.22 -9.94
CA TYR A 124 11.06 -5.13 -8.48
C TYR A 124 11.92 -6.21 -7.83
N GLU A 125 12.43 -5.92 -6.64
CA GLU A 125 13.02 -6.91 -5.73
C GLU A 125 11.92 -7.39 -4.79
N CYS A 126 11.74 -8.70 -4.69
CA CYS A 126 10.70 -9.29 -3.84
C CYS A 126 11.30 -10.00 -2.61
N SER A 127 10.62 -9.85 -1.48
CA SER A 127 10.86 -10.63 -0.27
C SER A 127 9.53 -11.09 0.32
N ALA A 128 9.51 -12.28 0.92
CA ALA A 128 8.32 -12.86 1.51
C ALA A 128 8.50 -13.02 3.02
N ASP A 129 7.50 -12.56 3.79
CA ASP A 129 7.36 -12.80 5.22
C ASP A 129 6.00 -13.45 5.50
N GLY A 130 5.99 -14.78 5.52
CA GLY A 130 4.75 -15.56 5.59
C GLY A 130 3.86 -15.33 4.38
N ASN A 131 2.67 -14.76 4.62
CA ASN A 131 1.68 -14.45 3.59
C ASN A 131 1.85 -13.05 2.99
N VAL A 132 2.76 -12.24 3.55
CA VAL A 132 2.99 -10.87 3.10
C VAL A 132 4.20 -10.84 2.19
N ILE A 133 4.01 -10.32 0.98
CA ILE A 133 5.06 -10.09 -0.01
C ILE A 133 5.39 -8.60 -0.03
N ARG A 134 6.67 -8.30 0.13
CA ARG A 134 7.24 -6.97 -0.05
C ARG A 134 7.90 -6.88 -1.41
N ALA A 135 7.39 -6.02 -2.27
CA ALA A 135 7.98 -5.74 -3.59
C ALA A 135 8.51 -4.31 -3.60
N SER A 136 9.80 -4.14 -3.88
CA SER A 136 10.46 -2.84 -3.80
C SER A 136 11.22 -2.49 -5.05
N ARG A 137 11.31 -1.21 -5.38
CA ARG A 137 12.16 -0.74 -6.47
C ARG A 137 12.60 0.70 -6.27
N LYS A 138 13.66 1.09 -6.98
CA LYS A 138 14.13 2.47 -7.05
C LYS A 138 13.72 3.12 -8.37
N PHE A 139 13.32 4.38 -8.34
CA PHE A 139 13.00 5.17 -9.54
C PHE A 139 13.20 6.66 -9.29
N PHE A 140 13.41 7.43 -10.35
CA PHE A 140 13.43 8.88 -10.29
C PHE A 140 12.01 9.43 -10.36
N THR A 141 11.71 10.44 -9.55
CA THR A 141 10.40 11.07 -9.52
C THR A 141 10.13 11.88 -10.79
N GLU A 142 8.92 11.67 -11.31
CA GLU A 142 8.26 12.53 -12.29
C GLU A 142 6.80 12.67 -11.86
N ASN A 143 6.08 13.64 -12.42
CA ASN A 143 4.70 13.89 -12.04
C ASN A 143 3.84 12.62 -12.21
N GLY A 144 3.29 12.14 -11.10
CA GLY A 144 2.44 10.95 -11.08
C GLY A 144 3.18 9.61 -11.04
N ALA A 145 4.51 9.58 -10.99
CA ALA A 145 5.30 8.34 -10.93
C ALA A 145 4.89 7.45 -9.75
N VAL A 146 4.80 8.04 -8.55
CA VAL A 146 4.44 7.32 -7.32
C VAL A 146 3.04 6.72 -7.42
N ILE A 147 2.04 7.51 -7.81
CA ILE A 147 0.67 7.00 -7.90
C ILE A 147 0.53 5.95 -8.99
N SER A 148 1.26 6.09 -10.11
CA SER A 148 1.27 5.10 -11.19
C SER A 148 1.84 3.78 -10.69
N ASP A 149 2.94 3.83 -9.94
CA ASP A 149 3.54 2.66 -9.29
C ASP A 149 2.55 1.95 -8.36
N VAL A 150 1.91 2.71 -7.46
CA VAL A 150 0.90 2.19 -6.52
C VAL A 150 -0.25 1.53 -7.25
N LEU A 151 -0.79 2.16 -8.30
CA LEU A 151 -1.90 1.61 -9.09
C LEU A 151 -1.49 0.33 -9.82
N ASN A 152 -0.29 0.28 -10.41
CA ASN A 152 0.24 -0.92 -11.06
C ASN A 152 0.32 -2.10 -10.09
N VAL A 153 0.97 -1.89 -8.94
CA VAL A 153 1.18 -2.96 -7.94
C VAL A 153 -0.13 -3.40 -7.31
N ALA A 154 -1.01 -2.46 -6.95
CA ALA A 154 -2.31 -2.77 -6.38
C ALA A 154 -3.19 -3.55 -7.38
N ASN A 155 -3.17 -3.17 -8.67
CA ASN A 155 -3.93 -3.86 -9.70
C ASN A 155 -3.42 -5.29 -9.90
N GLN A 156 -2.10 -5.49 -9.93
CA GLN A 156 -1.51 -6.82 -10.05
C GLN A 156 -1.82 -7.69 -8.83
N THR A 157 -1.81 -7.10 -7.65
CA THR A 157 -2.21 -7.77 -6.40
C THR A 157 -3.66 -8.23 -6.48
N ALA A 158 -4.57 -7.33 -6.86
CA ALA A 158 -6.00 -7.63 -6.98
C ALA A 158 -6.31 -8.65 -8.10
N ALA A 159 -5.59 -8.58 -9.23
CA ALA A 159 -5.72 -9.54 -10.33
C ALA A 159 -5.45 -10.99 -9.88
N LEU A 160 -4.54 -11.16 -8.92
CA LEU A 160 -4.18 -12.46 -8.32
C LEU A 160 -4.95 -12.74 -7.02
N LYS A 161 -6.04 -12.01 -6.76
CA LYS A 161 -6.89 -12.16 -5.57
C LYS A 161 -6.14 -11.96 -4.24
N GLY A 162 -5.07 -11.18 -4.27
CA GLY A 162 -4.39 -10.72 -3.06
C GLY A 162 -5.02 -9.42 -2.53
N THR A 163 -4.62 -9.05 -1.32
CA THR A 163 -4.99 -7.79 -0.69
C THR A 163 -3.80 -6.85 -0.72
N TYR A 164 -3.93 -5.74 -1.44
CA TYR A 164 -2.94 -4.66 -1.33
C TYR A 164 -3.06 -4.01 0.04
N ILE A 165 -1.96 -3.96 0.79
CA ILE A 165 -1.94 -3.40 2.14
C ILE A 165 -1.59 -1.92 2.06
N GLY A 166 -0.57 -1.58 1.28
CA GLY A 166 -0.02 -0.23 1.26
C GLY A 166 1.42 -0.17 0.76
N TYR A 167 2.04 1.00 0.93
CA TYR A 167 3.41 1.23 0.53
C TYR A 167 4.18 2.11 1.52
N GLU A 168 5.50 2.01 1.42
CA GLU A 168 6.51 2.83 2.09
C GLU A 168 7.34 3.57 1.05
N LEU A 169 7.69 4.83 1.31
CA LEU A 169 8.57 5.64 0.48
C LEU A 169 9.76 6.12 1.28
N ASN A 170 10.95 6.04 0.69
CA ASN A 170 12.19 6.58 1.25
C ASN A 170 12.98 7.28 0.12
N LYS A 171 13.75 8.31 0.47
CA LYS A 171 14.78 8.84 -0.45
C LYS A 171 15.94 7.84 -0.49
N ALA A 172 16.57 7.68 -1.65
CA ALA A 172 17.47 6.56 -1.91
C ALA A 172 18.90 6.95 -2.29
#